data_AF-A0A1V3WEH4-F1
#
_entry.id   AF-A0A1V3WEH4-F1
#
_cell.length_a   1.000
_cell.length_b   1.000
_cell.length_c   1.000
_cell.angle_alpha   90.00
_cell.angle_beta   90.00
_cell.angle_gamma   90.00
#
_symmetry.space_group_name_H-M   'P 1'
#
loop_
_entity.id
_entity.type
_entity.pdbx_description
1 polymer ?
#
loop_
_entity_poly.entity_id
_entity_poly.type
_entity_poly.pdbx_seq_one_letter_code
_entity_poly.pdbx_strand_id
1 'polypeptide(L)'
;MAAAPTPTQAWRALVPELPPFDDPGPNADTENPAPTSPADTAERLLLLLHYSIDWETSWLAEPRYRKTYWDELLPGRVRRAAYRADTLDRWWSDVAKQLEVCAPRQRDRRLELAMLLRQPSLPVIALLRDSLPALLLRVRIIAEAVADQRKATRG
;
A
#
# COMPACT_ATOMS: atom_id res chain seq x y z
N MET A 1 -6.63 -21.90 14.48
CA MET A 1 -5.25 -21.40 14.28
C MET A 1 -5.35 -20.07 13.55
N ALA A 2 -4.90 -18.97 14.16
CA ALA A 2 -4.79 -17.70 13.43
C ALA A 2 -3.70 -17.85 12.36
N ALA A 3 -4.00 -17.46 11.11
CA ALA A 3 -3.00 -17.42 10.06
C ALA A 3 -1.89 -16.44 10.46
N ALA A 4 -0.63 -16.74 10.11
CA ALA A 4 0.47 -15.81 10.33
C ALA A 4 0.17 -14.47 9.62
N PRO A 5 0.54 -13.32 10.23
CA PRO A 5 0.30 -12.02 9.62
C PRO A 5 1.03 -11.94 8.28
N THR A 6 0.35 -11.38 7.28
CA THR A 6 0.97 -11.10 5.99
C THR A 6 2.05 -10.00 6.14
N PRO A 7 2.99 -9.87 5.18
CA PRO A 7 4.04 -8.86 5.26
C PRO A 7 3.53 -7.44 5.57
N THR A 8 2.50 -6.96 4.86
CA THR A 8 1.98 -5.62 5.14
C THR A 8 1.27 -5.51 6.49
N GLN A 9 0.66 -6.59 7.00
CA GLN A 9 0.08 -6.60 8.35
C GLN A 9 1.18 -6.50 9.41
N ALA A 10 2.30 -7.21 9.23
CA ALA A 10 3.44 -7.10 10.11
C ALA A 10 4.06 -5.68 10.09
N TRP A 11 4.10 -5.01 8.93
CA TRP A 11 4.57 -3.62 8.83
C TRP A 11 3.64 -2.64 9.52
N ARG A 12 2.32 -2.78 9.33
CA ARG A 12 1.31 -1.95 10.02
C ARG A 12 1.41 -2.09 11.54
N ALA A 13 1.68 -3.30 12.03
CA ALA A 13 1.82 -3.58 13.45
C ALA A 13 3.01 -2.86 14.13
N LEU A 14 3.92 -2.25 13.36
CA LEU A 14 4.99 -1.41 13.90
C LEU A 14 4.50 -0.02 14.35
N VAL A 15 3.29 0.38 13.96
CA VAL A 15 2.71 1.69 14.26
C VAL A 15 1.32 1.48 14.91
N PRO A 16 1.24 0.90 16.12
CA PRO A 16 -0.03 0.58 16.77
C PRO A 16 -0.89 1.81 17.11
N GLU A 17 -0.30 3.00 17.18
CA GLU A 17 -0.97 4.28 17.39
C GLU A 17 -1.81 4.74 16.19
N LEU A 18 -1.62 4.10 15.03
CA LEU A 18 -2.34 4.43 13.81
C LEU A 18 -3.66 3.62 13.75
N PRO A 19 -4.84 4.22 14.01
CA PRO A 19 -6.11 3.50 13.99
C PRO A 19 -6.42 2.95 12.59
N PRO A 20 -7.36 1.99 12.44
CA PRO A 20 -7.86 1.57 11.13
C PRO A 20 -8.32 2.78 10.30
N PHE A 21 -8.12 2.75 8.99
CA PHE A 21 -8.42 3.89 8.13
C PHE A 21 -9.91 4.23 8.06
N ASP A 22 -10.73 3.17 7.96
CA ASP A 22 -12.19 3.27 7.91
C ASP A 22 -12.81 3.05 9.30
N ASP A 23 -12.09 3.31 10.41
CA ASP A 23 -12.65 3.12 11.76
C ASP A 23 -13.94 3.96 11.87
N PRO A 24 -15.12 3.33 11.83
CA PRO A 24 -16.34 4.07 12.02
C PRO A 24 -16.34 4.34 13.51
N GLY A 25 -16.31 5.61 13.92
CA GLY A 25 -16.43 5.98 15.33
C GLY A 25 -17.58 5.21 16.02
N PRO A 26 -17.67 5.22 17.37
CA PRO A 26 -18.20 4.17 18.28
C PRO A 26 -19.62 3.58 18.06
N ASN A 27 -20.30 3.89 16.96
CA ASN A 27 -21.67 3.52 16.62
C ASN A 27 -21.81 2.68 15.33
N ALA A 28 -20.78 1.99 14.84
CA ALA A 28 -20.95 1.06 13.71
C ALA A 28 -21.32 -0.35 14.17
N ASP A 29 -22.45 -0.83 13.66
CA ASP A 29 -23.01 -2.16 13.90
C ASP A 29 -22.00 -3.25 13.50
N THR A 30 -21.40 -3.87 14.53
CA THR A 30 -20.29 -4.82 14.45
C THR A 30 -20.81 -6.25 14.25
N GLU A 31 -21.73 -6.49 13.31
CA GLU A 31 -22.37 -7.81 13.16
C GLU A 31 -21.95 -8.61 11.92
N ASN A 32 -21.03 -8.10 11.09
CA ASN A 32 -20.53 -8.88 9.96
C ASN A 32 -19.00 -8.71 9.85
N PRO A 33 -18.18 -9.75 10.05
CA PRO A 33 -16.76 -9.69 9.76
C PRO A 33 -16.60 -9.60 8.24
N ALA A 34 -16.71 -8.39 7.71
CA ALA A 34 -16.53 -8.14 6.29
C ALA A 34 -15.14 -8.65 5.87
N PRO A 35 -14.99 -9.14 4.62
CA PRO A 35 -13.67 -9.27 4.02
C PRO A 35 -12.88 -7.97 4.21
N THR A 36 -11.55 -8.08 4.37
CA THR A 36 -10.58 -6.96 4.52
C THR A 36 -11.15 -5.63 4.00
N SER A 37 -11.27 -4.62 4.87
CA SER A 37 -11.92 -3.36 4.47
C SER A 37 -11.30 -2.79 3.18
N PRO A 38 -12.07 -2.09 2.34
CA PRO A 38 -11.53 -1.49 1.13
C PRO A 38 -10.33 -0.58 1.41
N ALA A 39 -10.33 0.17 2.51
CA ALA A 39 -9.18 0.98 2.88
C ALA A 39 -7.97 0.17 3.35
N ASP A 40 -8.19 -0.90 4.11
CA ASP A 40 -7.11 -1.82 4.47
C ASP A 40 -6.47 -2.41 3.20
N THR A 41 -7.28 -2.76 2.21
CA THR A 41 -6.79 -3.24 0.92
C THR A 41 -5.98 -2.16 0.19
N ALA A 42 -6.49 -0.92 0.13
CA ALA A 42 -5.81 0.19 -0.51
C ALA A 42 -4.44 0.50 0.14
N GLU A 43 -4.38 0.60 1.47
CA GLU A 43 -3.15 0.85 2.21
C GLU A 43 -2.11 -0.25 1.97
N ARG A 44 -2.54 -1.52 2.04
CA ARG A 44 -1.67 -2.69 1.85
C ARG A 44 -1.14 -2.78 0.42
N LEU A 45 -1.97 -2.46 -0.58
CA LEU A 45 -1.53 -2.37 -1.98
C LEU A 45 -0.48 -1.28 -2.17
N LEU A 46 -0.64 -0.10 -1.55
CA LEU A 46 0.34 0.99 -1.62
C LEU A 46 1.66 0.64 -0.93
N LEU A 47 1.60 -0.08 0.20
CA LEU A 47 2.80 -0.62 0.86
C LEU A 47 3.54 -1.61 -0.05
N LEU A 48 2.84 -2.55 -0.66
CA LEU A 48 3.45 -3.50 -1.59
C LEU A 48 4.05 -2.79 -2.81
N LEU A 49 3.38 -1.75 -3.32
CA LEU A 49 3.90 -0.93 -4.41
C LEU A 49 5.22 -0.26 -4.01
N HIS A 50 5.24 0.43 -2.86
CA HIS A 50 6.43 1.11 -2.34
C HIS A 50 7.62 0.14 -2.15
N TYR A 51 7.37 -1.04 -1.59
CA TYR A 51 8.40 -2.04 -1.33
C TYR A 51 8.76 -2.94 -2.52
N SER A 52 8.11 -2.74 -3.67
CA SER A 52 8.47 -3.37 -4.94
C SER A 52 9.34 -2.46 -5.81
N ILE A 53 9.51 -1.20 -5.42
CA ILE A 53 10.45 -0.27 -6.09
C ILE A 53 11.88 -0.71 -5.81
N ASP A 54 12.69 -0.74 -6.86
CA ASP A 54 14.14 -0.93 -6.76
C ASP A 54 14.82 0.39 -6.44
N TRP A 55 15.00 0.67 -5.16
CA TRP A 55 15.60 1.91 -4.65
C TRP A 55 17.11 2.03 -4.87
N GLU A 56 17.73 1.04 -5.52
CA GLU A 56 19.17 1.00 -5.81
C GLU A 56 19.45 1.25 -7.29
N THR A 57 18.64 0.67 -8.19
CA THR A 57 18.92 0.67 -9.63
C THR A 57 17.84 1.31 -10.50
N SER A 58 16.64 1.57 -9.98
CA SER A 58 15.59 2.25 -10.73
C SER A 58 15.91 3.74 -10.94
N TRP A 59 15.32 4.38 -11.95
CA TRP A 59 15.34 5.84 -12.10
C TRP A 59 14.85 6.56 -10.84
N LEU A 60 13.94 5.95 -10.06
CA LEU A 60 13.47 6.49 -8.76
C LEU A 60 14.59 6.60 -7.71
N ALA A 61 15.70 5.87 -7.89
CA ALA A 61 16.86 5.95 -7.01
C ALA A 61 17.63 7.27 -7.18
N GLU A 62 17.50 7.96 -8.32
CA GLU A 62 18.22 9.22 -8.54
C GLU A 62 17.76 10.29 -7.53
N PRO A 63 18.69 11.09 -6.96
CA PRO A 63 18.38 12.06 -5.90
C PRO A 63 17.26 13.06 -6.24
N ARG A 64 17.14 13.47 -7.50
CA ARG A 64 16.11 14.42 -7.95
C ARG A 64 14.70 13.84 -7.87
N TYR A 65 14.53 12.55 -8.17
CA TYR A 65 13.23 11.88 -8.15
C TYR A 65 12.87 11.37 -6.75
N ARG A 66 13.87 10.94 -5.99
CA ARG A 66 13.68 10.51 -4.60
C ARG A 66 13.09 11.61 -3.72
N LYS A 67 13.50 12.87 -3.95
CA LYS A 67 13.00 14.05 -3.23
C LYS A 67 11.52 14.33 -3.47
N THR A 68 11.02 14.04 -4.67
CA THR A 68 9.62 14.31 -5.06
C THR A 68 8.76 13.04 -5.06
N TYR A 69 9.31 11.90 -4.61
CA TYR A 69 8.62 10.62 -4.67
C TYR A 69 7.29 10.63 -3.92
N TRP A 70 7.32 11.02 -2.64
CA TRP A 70 6.14 11.00 -1.78
C TRP A 70 5.14 12.09 -2.14
N ASP A 71 5.62 13.23 -2.62
CA ASP A 71 4.80 14.44 -2.75
C ASP A 71 4.26 14.64 -4.17
N GLU A 72 4.92 14.12 -5.20
CA GLU A 72 4.54 14.34 -6.60
C GLU A 72 4.42 13.03 -7.40
N LEU A 73 5.47 12.21 -7.43
CA LEU A 73 5.56 11.09 -8.35
C LEU A 73 4.56 9.99 -7.97
N LEU A 74 4.65 9.47 -6.74
CA LEU A 74 3.76 8.40 -6.28
C LEU A 74 2.29 8.84 -6.29
N PRO A 75 1.89 10.00 -5.71
CA PRO A 75 0.52 10.47 -5.79
C PRO A 75 0.03 10.59 -7.23
N GLY A 76 0.83 11.20 -8.11
CA GLY A 76 0.46 11.42 -9.50
C GLY A 76 0.24 10.12 -10.28
N ARG A 77 1.11 9.11 -10.09
CA ARG A 77 0.98 7.81 -10.78
C ARG A 77 -0.19 6.99 -10.24
N VAL A 78 -0.33 6.91 -8.92
CA VAL A 78 -1.43 6.16 -8.27
C VAL A 78 -2.77 6.75 -8.68
N ARG A 79 -2.93 8.08 -8.58
CA ARG A 79 -4.18 8.76 -8.92
C ARG A 79 -4.53 8.58 -10.39
N ARG A 80 -3.56 8.73 -11.30
CA ARG A 80 -3.77 8.54 -12.74
C ARG A 80 -4.21 7.11 -13.06
N ALA A 81 -3.61 6.09 -12.45
CA ALA A 81 -4.01 4.70 -12.62
C ALA A 81 -5.43 4.46 -12.07
N ALA A 82 -5.75 5.02 -10.90
CA ALA A 82 -7.05 4.84 -10.26
C ALA A 82 -8.20 5.48 -11.06
N TYR A 83 -7.97 6.60 -11.76
CA TYR A 83 -8.98 7.17 -12.66
C TYR A 83 -9.25 6.33 -13.93
N ARG A 84 -8.30 5.48 -14.35
CA ARG A 84 -8.39 4.71 -15.60
C ARG A 84 -8.83 3.26 -15.40
N ALA A 85 -8.62 2.75 -14.19
CA ALA A 85 -8.87 1.36 -13.87
C ALA A 85 -10.30 1.14 -13.35
N ASP A 86 -10.88 0.03 -13.77
CA ASP A 86 -12.13 -0.57 -13.33
C ASP A 86 -11.90 -1.86 -12.52
N THR A 87 -10.67 -2.40 -12.55
CA THR A 87 -10.23 -3.60 -11.84
C THR A 87 -8.91 -3.38 -11.11
N LEU A 88 -8.68 -4.09 -10.00
CA LEU A 88 -7.41 -4.02 -9.27
C LEU A 88 -6.22 -4.52 -10.08
N ASP A 89 -6.42 -5.53 -10.94
CA ASP A 89 -5.38 -6.03 -11.85
C ASP A 89 -4.91 -4.94 -12.82
N ARG A 90 -5.86 -4.21 -13.42
CA ARG A 90 -5.54 -3.09 -14.31
C ARG A 90 -4.89 -1.94 -13.55
N TRP A 91 -5.41 -1.58 -12.39
CA TRP A 91 -4.82 -0.54 -11.55
C TRP A 91 -3.37 -0.86 -11.20
N TRP A 92 -3.11 -2.08 -10.71
CA TRP A 92 -1.77 -2.53 -10.34
C TRP A 92 -0.82 -2.52 -11.56
N SER A 93 -1.27 -3.06 -12.69
CA SER A 93 -0.48 -3.11 -13.92
C SER A 93 -0.12 -1.69 -14.42
N ASP A 94 -1.08 -0.77 -14.41
CA ASP A 94 -0.89 0.61 -14.88
C ASP A 94 0.06 1.40 -13.98
N VAL A 95 -0.08 1.28 -12.65
CA VAL A 95 0.80 2.00 -11.72
C VAL A 95 2.19 1.37 -11.69
N ALA A 96 2.29 0.05 -11.73
CA ALA A 96 3.57 -0.66 -11.77
C ALA A 96 4.36 -0.30 -13.04
N LYS A 97 3.70 -0.26 -14.21
CA LYS A 97 4.32 0.18 -15.46
C LYS A 97 4.80 1.63 -15.38
N GLN A 98 4.00 2.53 -14.81
CA GLN A 98 4.37 3.95 -14.69
C GLN A 98 5.55 4.22 -13.74
N LEU A 99 5.74 3.36 -12.73
CA LEU A 99 6.82 3.45 -11.77
C LEU A 99 7.98 2.50 -12.10
N GLU A 100 7.89 1.75 -13.20
CA GLU A 100 8.83 0.68 -13.58
C GLU A 100 9.08 -0.33 -12.45
N VAL A 101 8.01 -0.64 -11.71
CA VAL A 101 8.02 -1.59 -10.59
C VAL A 101 7.94 -3.01 -11.13
N CYS A 102 8.85 -3.87 -10.66
CA CYS A 102 8.74 -5.30 -10.88
C CYS A 102 7.75 -5.93 -9.88
N ALA A 103 7.18 -7.09 -10.24
CA ALA A 103 6.42 -7.87 -9.26
C ALA A 103 7.29 -8.18 -8.01
N PRO A 104 6.71 -8.25 -6.79
CA PRO A 104 7.47 -8.48 -5.57
C PRO A 104 8.41 -9.69 -5.68
N ARG A 105 9.70 -9.50 -5.34
CA ARG A 105 10.71 -10.58 -5.41
C ARG A 105 10.52 -11.64 -4.33
N GLN A 106 9.93 -11.27 -3.19
CA GLN A 106 9.70 -12.19 -2.06
C GLN A 106 8.37 -12.95 -2.22
N ARG A 107 8.37 -14.26 -1.89
CA ARG A 107 7.23 -15.16 -2.12
C ARG A 107 5.99 -14.77 -1.32
N ASP A 108 6.18 -14.42 -0.06
CA ASP A 108 5.15 -13.92 0.86
C ASP A 108 4.42 -12.69 0.31
N ARG A 109 5.17 -11.72 -0.23
CA ARG A 109 4.61 -10.51 -0.85
C ARG A 109 3.86 -10.80 -2.14
N ARG A 110 4.31 -11.77 -2.94
CA ARG A 110 3.55 -12.22 -4.14
C ARG A 110 2.24 -12.87 -3.78
N LEU A 111 2.23 -13.73 -2.75
CA LEU A 111 1.02 -14.37 -2.25
C LEU A 111 0.04 -13.33 -1.73
N GLU A 112 0.52 -12.39 -0.92
CA GLU A 112 -0.30 -11.31 -0.40
C GLU A 112 -0.87 -10.44 -1.52
N LEU A 113 -0.05 -10.03 -2.50
CA LEU A 113 -0.52 -9.28 -3.66
C LEU A 113 -1.63 -10.03 -4.40
N ALA A 114 -1.42 -11.33 -4.69
CA ALA A 114 -2.42 -12.15 -5.37
C ALA A 114 -3.75 -12.20 -4.60
N MET A 115 -3.72 -12.25 -3.27
CA MET A 115 -4.92 -12.20 -2.42
C MET A 115 -5.61 -10.83 -2.47
N LEU A 116 -4.86 -9.73 -2.40
CA LEU A 116 -5.41 -8.37 -2.42
C LEU A 116 -6.03 -8.03 -3.78
N LEU A 117 -5.45 -8.51 -4.88
CA LEU A 117 -6.02 -8.31 -6.23
C LEU A 117 -7.37 -9.01 -6.44
N ARG A 118 -7.80 -9.91 -5.53
CA ARG A 118 -9.13 -10.54 -5.57
C ARG A 118 -10.20 -9.77 -4.80
N GLN A 119 -9.85 -8.69 -4.10
CA GLN A 119 -10.82 -7.89 -3.35
C GLN A 119 -11.76 -7.10 -4.30
N PRO A 120 -12.95 -6.67 -3.83
CA PRO A 120 -13.85 -5.84 -4.62
C PRO A 120 -13.14 -4.59 -5.15
N SER A 121 -13.06 -4.46 -6.47
CA SER A 121 -12.19 -3.46 -7.08
C SER A 121 -12.70 -2.03 -6.96
N LEU A 122 -13.99 -1.80 -7.22
CA LEU A 122 -14.54 -0.45 -7.27
C LEU A 122 -14.43 0.31 -5.94
N PRO A 123 -14.73 -0.27 -4.76
CA PRO A 123 -14.57 0.43 -3.48
C PRO A 123 -13.11 0.82 -3.18
N VAL A 124 -12.17 -0.08 -3.48
CA VAL A 124 -10.73 0.17 -3.26
C VAL A 124 -10.22 1.26 -4.20
N ILE A 125 -10.61 1.21 -5.48
CA ILE A 125 -10.24 2.22 -6.48
C ILE A 125 -10.83 3.59 -6.13
N ALA A 126 -12.06 3.66 -5.60
CA ALA A 126 -12.66 4.91 -5.14
C ALA A 126 -11.82 5.56 -4.03
N LEU A 127 -11.39 4.79 -3.02
CA LEU A 127 -10.51 5.30 -1.96
C LEU A 127 -9.15 5.77 -2.47
N LEU A 128 -8.56 5.05 -3.43
CA LEU A 128 -7.31 5.45 -4.10
C LEU A 128 -7.45 6.73 -4.95
N ARG A 129 -8.68 7.18 -5.23
CA ARG A 129 -8.96 8.45 -5.91
C ARG A 129 -9.27 9.57 -4.92
N ASP A 130 -10.12 9.27 -3.95
CA ASP A 130 -10.81 10.27 -3.14
C ASP A 130 -10.10 10.53 -1.81
N SER A 131 -9.34 9.55 -1.31
CA SER A 131 -8.66 9.61 -0.02
C SER A 131 -7.15 9.36 -0.11
N LEU A 132 -6.59 9.46 -1.32
CA LEU A 132 -5.18 9.16 -1.59
C LEU A 132 -4.19 9.92 -0.71
N PRO A 133 -4.32 11.24 -0.44
CA PRO A 133 -3.37 11.94 0.42
C PRO A 133 -3.29 11.35 1.83
N ALA A 134 -4.44 10.99 2.41
CA ALA A 134 -4.50 10.38 3.74
C ALA A 134 -3.90 8.97 3.74
N LEU A 135 -4.19 8.16 2.71
CA LEU A 135 -3.59 6.83 2.54
C LEU A 135 -2.05 6.91 2.40
N LEU A 136 -1.53 7.85 1.61
CA LEU A 136 -0.10 8.00 1.40
C LEU A 136 0.64 8.49 2.63
N LEU A 137 0.05 9.39 3.43
CA LEU A 137 0.62 9.80 4.71
C LEU A 137 0.82 8.59 5.63
N ARG A 138 -0.18 7.70 5.71
CA ARG A 138 -0.11 6.49 6.52
C ARG A 138 0.94 5.51 6.02
N VAL A 139 0.97 5.27 4.70
CA VAL A 139 1.99 4.43 4.06
C VAL A 139 3.39 4.97 4.33
N ARG A 140 3.58 6.30 4.33
CA ARG A 140 4.86 6.94 4.65
C ARG A 140 5.25 6.73 6.11
N ILE A 141 4.34 6.94 7.07
CA ILE A 141 4.58 6.69 8.50
C ILE A 141 5.00 5.24 8.73
N ILE A 142 4.27 4.28 8.14
CA ILE A 142 4.62 2.85 8.24
C ILE A 142 5.97 2.56 7.60
N ALA A 143 6.26 3.16 6.43
CA ALA A 143 7.53 2.96 5.75
C ALA A 143 8.74 3.47 6.55
N GLU A 144 8.57 4.60 7.23
CA GLU A 144 9.56 5.17 8.15
C GLU A 144 9.79 4.23 9.35
N ALA A 145 8.73 3.74 10.00
CA ALA A 145 8.82 2.78 11.11
C ALA A 145 9.53 1.47 10.71
N VAL A 146 9.21 0.91 9.54
CA VAL A 146 9.90 -0.28 8.99
C VAL A 146 11.38 0.02 8.72
N ALA A 147 11.71 1.21 8.22
CA ALA A 147 13.09 1.59 7.98
C ALA A 147 13.89 1.66 9.29
N ASP A 148 13.30 2.21 10.35
CA ASP A 148 13.95 2.31 11.65
C ASP A 148 14.11 0.95 12.33
N GLN A 149 13.11 0.07 12.25
CA GLN A 149 13.25 -1.31 12.74
C GLN A 149 14.37 -2.08 12.01
N ARG A 150 14.49 -1.91 10.68
CA ARG A 150 15.57 -2.54 9.90
C ARG A 150 16.94 -2.00 10.26
N LYS A 151 17.07 -0.70 10.58
CA LYS A 151 18.32 -0.12 11.09
C LYS A 151 18.66 -0.71 12.46
N ALA A 152 17.70 -0.76 13.38
CA ALA A 152 17.88 -1.31 14.73
C ALA A 152 18.25 -2.79 14.74
N THR A 153 17.84 -3.57 13.73
CA THR A 153 18.21 -4.99 13.60
C THR A 153 19.61 -5.18 12.98
N ARG A 154 20.13 -4.16 12.28
CA ARG A 154 21.45 -4.20 11.61
C ARG A 154 22.58 -3.63 12.46
N GLY A 155 22.25 -2.77 13.42
CA GLY A 155 23.19 -2.23 14.41
C GLY A 155 23.32 -3.17 15.60
#